data_AF-A0A8H4XJ58-F1
#
_entry.id   AF-A0A8H4XJ58-F1
#
_cell.length_a   1.000
_cell.length_b   1.000
_cell.length_c   1.000
_cell.angle_alpha   90.00
_cell.angle_beta   90.00
_cell.angle_gamma   90.00
#
_symmetry.space_group_name_H-M   'P 1'
#
loop_
_entity.id
_entity.type
_entity.pdbx_description
1 polymer ?
#
loop_
_entity_poly.entity_id
_entity_poly.type
_entity_poly.pdbx_seq_one_letter_code
_entity_poly.pdbx_strand_id
1 'polypeptide(L)'
;MTAALEDTLSNLASAGDADQMKTLLSTCQESPSKETVQDLLTTAVKGSHLGVVTFLLTRYPSVSLNEEIVRAAVNTGSTPVFAALLARDPYVINMQFDRRGTPLIVACMGQQTVDYLRFLLEARADPNQDPDAASFPLALVAAFYADPTAIDLLLQHGARLEHSGALTAAARRGNEPMLRSLLDRGARPNADAPAISTGASPLHVAVKAGHAGVARILLQHGTDANAADTSGTTAIEVAKQMSLQGKDMSEMMEILGGK
;
A
#
# COMPACT_ATOMS: atom_id res chain seq x y z
N MET A 1 30.06 -19.59 -16.44
CA MET A 1 30.67 -18.44 -15.77
C MET A 1 31.36 -18.94 -14.50
N THR A 2 32.48 -18.36 -14.06
CA THR A 2 33.14 -18.80 -12.81
C THR A 2 32.48 -18.16 -11.59
N ALA A 3 32.43 -18.88 -10.46
CA ALA A 3 31.86 -18.34 -9.20
C ALA A 3 32.52 -17.01 -8.77
N ALA A 4 33.84 -16.88 -8.94
CA ALA A 4 34.56 -15.65 -8.64
C ALA A 4 34.10 -14.43 -9.46
N LEU A 5 33.66 -14.67 -10.71
CA LEU A 5 33.13 -13.61 -11.57
C LEU A 5 31.72 -13.20 -11.13
N GLU A 6 30.89 -14.16 -10.74
CA GLU A 6 29.56 -13.92 -10.16
C GLU A 6 29.63 -13.10 -8.86
N ASP A 7 30.55 -13.47 -7.96
CA ASP A 7 30.79 -12.73 -6.72
C ASP A 7 31.24 -11.30 -6.99
N THR A 8 32.14 -11.11 -7.97
CA THR A 8 32.62 -9.78 -8.36
C THR A 8 31.48 -8.94 -8.93
N LEU A 9 30.66 -9.49 -9.83
CA LEU A 9 29.50 -8.78 -10.39
C LEU A 9 28.49 -8.41 -9.30
N SER A 10 28.26 -9.30 -8.33
CA SER A 10 27.34 -9.06 -7.21
C SER A 10 27.84 -7.92 -6.31
N ASN A 11 29.15 -7.85 -6.06
CA ASN A 11 29.76 -6.75 -5.33
C ASN A 11 29.64 -5.43 -6.09
N LEU A 12 29.87 -5.42 -7.41
CA LEU A 12 29.71 -4.23 -8.25
C LEU A 12 28.25 -3.76 -8.31
N ALA A 13 27.30 -4.70 -8.39
CA ALA A 13 25.87 -4.40 -8.34
C ALA A 13 25.48 -3.75 -7.00
N SER A 14 25.99 -4.30 -5.89
CA SER A 14 25.75 -3.80 -4.54
C SER A 14 26.43 -2.45 -4.25
N ALA A 15 27.56 -2.18 -4.90
CA ALA A 15 28.28 -0.91 -4.78
C ALA A 15 27.75 0.17 -5.74
N GLY A 16 26.96 -0.22 -6.75
CA GLY A 16 26.46 0.68 -7.77
C GLY A 16 27.49 1.10 -8.83
N ASP A 17 28.59 0.36 -8.97
CA ASP A 17 29.68 0.68 -9.90
C ASP A 17 29.38 0.17 -11.32
N ALA A 18 28.61 0.97 -12.07
CA ALA A 18 28.21 0.65 -13.43
C ALA A 18 29.38 0.63 -14.42
N ASP A 19 30.40 1.46 -14.21
CA ASP A 19 31.54 1.59 -15.12
C ASP A 19 32.46 0.37 -15.05
N GLN A 20 32.78 -0.07 -13.83
CA GLN A 20 33.53 -1.31 -13.64
C GLN A 20 32.73 -2.53 -14.10
N MET A 21 31.42 -2.57 -13.82
CA MET A 21 30.57 -3.67 -14.28
C MET A 21 30.53 -3.76 -15.81
N LYS A 22 30.41 -2.61 -16.50
CA LYS A 22 30.43 -2.55 -17.96
C LYS A 22 31.78 -2.99 -18.52
N THR A 23 32.87 -2.52 -17.91
CA THR A 23 34.23 -2.90 -18.31
C THR A 23 34.42 -4.41 -18.18
N LEU A 24 34.04 -4.97 -17.04
CA LEU A 24 34.15 -6.41 -16.76
C LEU A 24 33.33 -7.24 -17.75
N LEU A 25 32.05 -6.90 -17.96
CA LEU A 25 31.17 -7.64 -18.88
C LEU A 25 31.52 -7.45 -20.37
N SER A 26 32.34 -6.45 -20.71
CA SER A 26 32.85 -6.28 -22.08
C SER A 26 34.04 -7.18 -22.40
N THR A 27 34.79 -7.61 -21.38
CA THR A 27 35.99 -8.45 -21.55
C THR A 27 35.72 -9.94 -21.30
N CYS A 28 34.57 -10.28 -20.70
CA CYS A 28 34.17 -11.67 -20.48
C CYS A 28 33.76 -12.39 -21.78
N GLN A 29 34.21 -13.64 -21.94
CA GLN A 29 33.82 -14.51 -23.06
C GLN A 29 32.44 -15.15 -22.87
N GLU A 30 32.02 -15.36 -21.61
CA GLU A 30 30.73 -15.95 -21.27
C GLU A 30 29.76 -14.89 -20.73
N SER A 31 28.54 -14.88 -21.27
CA SER A 31 27.46 -14.03 -20.76
C SER A 31 26.88 -14.64 -19.46
N PRO A 32 26.50 -13.82 -18.46
CA PRO A 32 25.76 -14.29 -17.31
C PRO A 32 24.43 -14.94 -17.72
N SER A 33 23.98 -15.90 -16.90
CA SER A 33 22.67 -16.53 -17.09
C SER A 33 21.55 -15.53 -16.84
N LYS A 34 20.32 -15.84 -17.29
CA LYS A 34 19.17 -14.97 -17.03
C LYS A 34 18.89 -14.81 -15.54
N GLU A 35 19.04 -15.88 -14.77
CA GLU A 35 18.85 -15.90 -13.31
C GLU A 35 19.89 -15.01 -12.63
N THR A 36 21.17 -15.17 -12.99
CA THR A 36 22.23 -14.30 -12.48
C THR A 36 21.97 -12.82 -12.77
N VAL A 37 21.50 -12.48 -13.98
CA VAL A 37 21.16 -11.08 -14.31
C VAL A 37 19.97 -10.59 -13.49
N GLN A 38 18.97 -11.44 -13.20
CA GLN A 38 17.86 -11.08 -12.31
C GLN A 38 18.34 -10.81 -10.88
N ASP A 39 19.27 -11.59 -10.35
CA ASP A 39 19.85 -11.39 -9.02
C ASP A 39 20.65 -10.08 -8.93
N LEU A 40 21.49 -9.84 -9.95
CA LEU A 40 22.25 -8.59 -10.06
C LEU A 40 21.34 -7.38 -10.18
N LEU A 41 20.28 -7.48 -11.01
CA LEU A 41 19.29 -6.43 -11.18
C LEU A 41 18.53 -6.16 -9.88
N THR A 42 18.10 -7.22 -9.18
CA THR A 42 17.42 -7.12 -7.88
C THR A 42 18.31 -6.43 -6.86
N THR A 43 19.58 -6.81 -6.79
CA THR A 43 20.58 -6.22 -5.90
C THR A 43 20.79 -4.74 -6.18
N ALA A 44 20.98 -4.38 -7.45
CA ALA A 44 21.13 -2.99 -7.88
C ALA A 44 19.87 -2.15 -7.60
N VAL A 45 18.69 -2.73 -7.80
CA VAL A 45 17.40 -2.10 -7.48
C VAL A 45 17.27 -1.85 -5.98
N LYS A 46 17.57 -2.83 -5.13
CA LYS A 46 17.53 -2.70 -3.65
C LYS A 46 18.46 -1.57 -3.17
N GLY A 47 19.62 -1.40 -3.80
CA GLY A 47 20.56 -0.30 -3.55
C GLY A 47 20.22 1.03 -4.22
N SER A 48 19.13 1.11 -5.00
CA SER A 48 18.75 2.27 -5.82
C SER A 48 19.83 2.74 -6.81
N HIS A 49 20.64 1.81 -7.32
CA HIS A 49 21.77 2.11 -8.21
C HIS A 49 21.31 2.24 -9.67
N LEU A 50 20.72 3.38 -10.01
CA LEU A 50 20.13 3.64 -11.34
C LEU A 50 21.08 3.33 -12.51
N GLY A 51 22.37 3.65 -12.38
CA GLY A 51 23.37 3.39 -13.43
C GLY A 51 23.52 1.90 -13.73
N VAL A 52 23.60 1.07 -12.69
CA VAL A 52 23.68 -0.39 -12.84
C VAL A 52 22.35 -0.95 -13.38
N VAL A 53 21.22 -0.49 -12.83
CA VAL A 53 19.88 -0.92 -13.28
C VAL A 53 19.69 -0.65 -14.77
N THR A 54 19.90 0.58 -15.23
CA THR A 54 19.73 0.96 -16.64
C THR A 54 20.69 0.21 -17.56
N PHE A 55 21.94 0.00 -17.12
CA PHE A 55 22.91 -0.80 -17.86
C PHE A 55 22.45 -2.25 -18.03
N LEU A 56 22.03 -2.92 -16.94
CA LEU A 56 21.58 -4.32 -16.98
C LEU A 56 20.33 -4.49 -17.85
N LEU A 57 19.34 -3.60 -17.72
CA LEU A 57 18.12 -3.62 -18.54
C LEU A 57 18.40 -3.44 -20.03
N THR A 58 19.36 -2.57 -20.37
CA THR A 58 19.75 -2.30 -21.77
C THR A 58 20.56 -3.45 -22.35
N ARG A 59 21.51 -3.99 -21.58
CA ARG A 59 22.44 -5.03 -22.04
C ARG A 59 21.77 -6.40 -22.19
N TYR A 60 20.74 -6.68 -21.38
CA TYR A 60 20.06 -7.98 -21.30
C TYR A 60 18.55 -7.87 -21.53
N PRO A 61 18.10 -7.51 -22.76
CA PRO A 61 16.69 -7.32 -23.08
C PRO A 61 15.87 -8.62 -23.08
N SER A 62 16.48 -9.79 -22.92
CA SER A 62 15.74 -11.07 -22.80
C SER A 62 15.35 -11.41 -21.36
N VAL A 63 15.83 -10.65 -20.38
CA VAL A 63 15.53 -10.86 -18.96
C VAL A 63 14.17 -10.24 -18.66
N SER A 64 13.29 -11.02 -18.04
CA SER A 64 11.98 -10.58 -17.59
C SER A 64 12.08 -9.89 -16.23
N LEU A 65 11.23 -8.89 -16.02
CA LEU A 65 11.03 -8.28 -14.72
C LEU A 65 10.08 -9.18 -13.92
N ASN A 66 10.62 -9.88 -12.93
CA ASN A 66 9.83 -10.72 -12.03
C ASN A 66 9.26 -9.89 -10.86
N GLU A 67 8.39 -10.51 -10.07
CA GLU A 67 7.80 -9.88 -8.89
C GLU A 67 8.85 -9.32 -7.92
N GLU A 68 9.94 -10.05 -7.64
CA GLU A 68 10.94 -9.61 -6.66
C GLU A 68 11.59 -8.29 -7.09
N ILE A 69 11.97 -8.16 -8.36
CA ILE A 69 12.58 -6.94 -8.92
C ILE A 69 11.61 -5.77 -8.80
N VAL A 70 10.37 -5.94 -9.24
CA VAL A 70 9.37 -4.87 -9.24
C VAL A 70 9.03 -4.46 -7.81
N ARG A 71 8.79 -5.42 -6.92
CA ARG A 71 8.53 -5.17 -5.49
C ARG A 71 9.70 -4.46 -4.81
N ALA A 72 10.94 -4.88 -5.09
CA ALA A 72 12.13 -4.22 -4.56
C ALA A 72 12.20 -2.75 -5.01
N ALA A 73 11.88 -2.46 -6.27
CA ALA A 73 11.88 -1.09 -6.79
C ALA A 73 10.80 -0.21 -6.15
N VAL A 74 9.64 -0.78 -5.79
CA VAL A 74 8.61 -0.07 -5.02
C VAL A 74 9.10 0.24 -3.62
N ASN A 75 9.72 -0.73 -2.96
CA ASN A 75 10.19 -0.58 -1.58
C ASN A 75 11.29 0.49 -1.43
N THR A 76 12.04 0.79 -2.50
CA THR A 76 13.04 1.86 -2.46
C THR A 76 12.43 3.26 -2.54
N GLY A 77 11.20 3.41 -3.03
CA GLY A 77 10.59 4.72 -3.29
C GLY A 77 11.32 5.54 -4.38
N SER A 78 12.24 4.92 -5.12
CA SER A 78 13.05 5.61 -6.11
C SER A 78 12.31 5.72 -7.45
N THR A 79 11.73 6.90 -7.71
CA THR A 79 11.07 7.22 -8.97
C THR A 79 11.95 6.92 -10.19
N PRO A 80 13.24 7.31 -10.25
CA PRO A 80 14.07 7.00 -11.41
C PRO A 80 14.27 5.49 -11.64
N VAL A 81 14.42 4.70 -10.57
CA VAL A 81 14.60 3.24 -10.69
C VAL A 81 13.32 2.58 -11.19
N PHE A 82 12.18 2.95 -10.61
CA PHE A 82 10.90 2.39 -11.06
C PHE A 82 10.53 2.85 -12.48
N ALA A 83 10.85 4.11 -12.84
CA ALA A 83 10.70 4.61 -14.21
C ALA A 83 11.55 3.84 -15.22
N ALA A 84 12.76 3.41 -14.85
CA ALA A 84 13.59 2.56 -15.70
C ALA A 84 12.93 1.18 -15.93
N LEU A 85 12.26 0.62 -14.91
CA LEU A 85 11.47 -0.60 -15.07
C LEU A 85 10.27 -0.40 -16.00
N LEU A 86 9.52 0.71 -15.83
CA LEU A 86 8.37 1.04 -16.68
C LEU A 86 8.75 1.25 -18.15
N ALA A 87 9.90 1.90 -18.39
CA ALA A 87 10.42 2.08 -19.75
C ALA A 87 10.73 0.72 -20.43
N ARG A 88 11.06 -0.30 -19.63
CA ARG A 88 11.35 -1.65 -20.11
C ARG A 88 10.10 -2.48 -20.32
N ASP A 89 9.14 -2.38 -19.40
CA ASP A 89 7.87 -3.09 -19.43
C ASP A 89 6.79 -2.27 -18.71
N PRO A 90 5.89 -1.60 -19.46
CA PRO A 90 4.83 -0.79 -18.86
C PRO A 90 3.83 -1.58 -18.03
N TYR A 91 3.69 -2.89 -18.24
CA TYR A 91 2.73 -3.72 -17.52
C TYR A 91 3.12 -3.92 -16.05
N VAL A 92 4.38 -3.66 -15.68
CA VAL A 92 4.82 -3.78 -14.29
C VAL A 92 4.09 -2.82 -13.36
N ILE A 93 3.51 -1.71 -13.86
CA ILE A 93 2.77 -0.73 -13.04
C ILE A 93 1.58 -1.34 -12.29
N ASN A 94 0.97 -2.37 -12.86
CA ASN A 94 -0.19 -3.07 -12.32
C ASN A 94 0.09 -4.57 -12.11
N MET A 95 1.37 -4.96 -12.03
CA MET A 95 1.80 -6.33 -11.77
C MET A 95 1.13 -6.85 -10.49
N GLN A 96 0.53 -8.04 -10.58
CA GLN A 96 -0.01 -8.72 -9.43
C GLN A 96 1.10 -9.51 -8.75
N PHE A 97 1.16 -9.39 -7.43
CA PHE A 97 2.12 -10.11 -6.60
C PHE A 97 1.48 -11.27 -5.83
N ASP A 98 2.21 -12.36 -5.62
CA ASP A 98 1.77 -13.64 -5.01
C ASP A 98 1.20 -13.49 -3.59
N ARG A 99 1.61 -12.44 -2.87
CA ARG A 99 1.10 -12.10 -1.52
C ARG A 99 0.29 -10.82 -1.50
N ARG A 100 -0.63 -10.67 -2.45
CA ARG A 100 -1.72 -9.68 -2.35
C ARG A 100 -1.23 -8.24 -2.48
N GLY A 101 -0.69 -7.89 -3.63
CA GLY A 101 -0.30 -6.51 -3.89
C GLY A 101 -0.14 -6.18 -5.36
N THR A 102 -0.33 -4.90 -5.64
CA THR A 102 0.15 -4.20 -6.83
C THR A 102 1.29 -3.27 -6.39
N PRO A 103 2.06 -2.67 -7.32
CA PRO A 103 3.02 -1.63 -6.96
C PRO A 103 2.41 -0.51 -6.12
N LEU A 104 1.20 -0.03 -6.46
CA LEU A 104 0.52 1.00 -5.69
C LEU A 104 0.13 0.52 -4.28
N ILE A 105 -0.40 -0.69 -4.15
CA ILE A 105 -0.72 -1.27 -2.83
C ILE A 105 0.54 -1.43 -1.97
N VAL A 106 1.64 -1.93 -2.54
CA VAL A 106 2.92 -2.07 -1.81
C VAL A 106 3.47 -0.71 -1.42
N ALA A 107 3.35 0.31 -2.28
CA ALA A 107 3.75 1.68 -1.95
C ALA A 107 2.93 2.24 -0.77
N CYS A 108 1.60 2.04 -0.77
CA CYS A 108 0.75 2.46 0.33
C CYS A 108 1.04 1.69 1.63
N MET A 109 1.26 0.37 1.58
CA MET A 109 1.63 -0.42 2.78
C MET A 109 2.99 -0.01 3.34
N GLY A 110 3.95 0.29 2.47
CA GLY A 110 5.27 0.80 2.83
C GLY A 110 5.27 2.27 3.25
N GLN A 111 4.13 2.95 3.21
CA GLN A 111 4.00 4.39 3.50
C GLN A 111 4.96 5.25 2.67
N GLN A 112 5.12 4.94 1.38
CA GLN A 112 5.91 5.76 0.46
C GLN A 112 5.36 7.19 0.38
N THR A 113 6.21 8.14 -0.01
CA THR A 113 5.84 9.56 -0.05
C THR A 113 4.65 9.81 -0.99
N VAL A 114 3.88 10.87 -0.72
CA VAL A 114 2.76 11.28 -1.58
C VAL A 114 3.22 11.54 -3.02
N ASP A 115 4.44 12.06 -3.20
CA ASP A 115 5.05 12.25 -4.53
C ASP A 115 5.35 10.93 -5.24
N TYR A 116 5.77 9.88 -4.52
CA TYR A 116 5.96 8.57 -5.12
C TYR A 116 4.62 7.92 -5.50
N LEU A 117 3.59 8.06 -4.65
CA LEU A 117 2.23 7.64 -5.01
C LEU A 117 1.73 8.39 -6.26
N ARG A 118 2.00 9.70 -6.35
CA ARG A 118 1.63 10.52 -7.50
C ARG A 118 2.29 10.02 -8.77
N PHE A 119 3.59 9.73 -8.72
CA PHE A 119 4.32 9.15 -9.83
C PHE A 119 3.68 7.85 -10.32
N LEU A 120 3.33 6.91 -9.42
CA LEU A 120 2.68 5.66 -9.81
C LEU A 120 1.31 5.90 -10.48
N LEU A 121 0.51 6.80 -9.92
CA LEU A 121 -0.83 7.12 -10.44
C LEU A 121 -0.77 7.85 -11.79
N GLU A 122 0.18 8.76 -11.99
CA GLU A 122 0.45 9.41 -13.28
C GLU A 122 0.89 8.37 -14.32
N ALA A 123 1.67 7.38 -13.90
CA ALA A 123 2.06 6.22 -14.71
C ALA A 123 0.93 5.19 -14.94
N ARG A 124 -0.31 5.50 -14.56
CA ARG A 124 -1.52 4.67 -14.76
C ARG A 124 -1.60 3.43 -13.86
N ALA A 125 -1.05 3.50 -12.65
CA ALA A 125 -1.42 2.55 -11.61
C ALA A 125 -2.94 2.62 -11.35
N ASP A 126 -3.61 1.48 -11.31
CA ASP A 126 -5.05 1.41 -11.04
C ASP A 126 -5.31 1.60 -9.53
N PRO A 127 -5.93 2.71 -9.10
CA PRO A 127 -6.20 2.97 -7.69
C PRO A 127 -7.34 2.12 -7.13
N ASN A 128 -8.01 1.33 -7.97
CA ASN A 128 -9.07 0.40 -7.59
C ASN A 128 -8.68 -1.06 -7.79
N GLN A 129 -7.43 -1.36 -8.17
CA GLN A 129 -7.00 -2.74 -8.32
C GLN A 129 -6.86 -3.37 -6.95
N ASP A 130 -7.74 -4.31 -6.67
CA ASP A 130 -7.75 -5.11 -5.46
C ASP A 130 -7.39 -6.55 -5.83
N PRO A 131 -6.16 -7.02 -5.54
CA PRO A 131 -5.75 -8.37 -5.90
C PRO A 131 -6.52 -9.45 -5.13
N ASP A 132 -7.20 -9.14 -4.01
CA ASP A 132 -7.85 -10.13 -3.14
C ASP A 132 -9.18 -9.65 -2.50
N ALA A 133 -9.82 -8.64 -3.09
CA ALA A 133 -11.08 -8.03 -2.66
C ALA A 133 -11.12 -7.39 -1.24
N ALA A 134 -9.99 -7.30 -0.54
CA ALA A 134 -9.95 -6.94 0.88
C ALA A 134 -9.37 -5.55 1.20
N SER A 135 -8.64 -4.89 0.29
CA SER A 135 -7.99 -3.61 0.59
C SER A 135 -7.62 -2.84 -0.68
N PHE A 136 -8.44 -1.84 -0.99
CA PHE A 136 -8.12 -0.84 -2.00
C PHE A 136 -7.01 0.12 -1.50
N PRO A 137 -6.19 0.69 -2.40
CA PRO A 137 -5.21 1.73 -2.08
C PRO A 137 -5.74 2.84 -1.16
N LEU A 138 -6.98 3.29 -1.36
CA LEU A 138 -7.59 4.33 -0.51
C LEU A 138 -7.77 3.89 0.95
N ALA A 139 -8.08 2.61 1.19
CA ALA A 139 -8.18 2.10 2.55
C ALA A 139 -6.84 2.00 3.25
N LEU A 140 -5.77 1.65 2.52
CA LEU A 140 -4.41 1.64 3.06
C LEU A 140 -3.94 3.05 3.39
N VAL A 141 -4.20 4.02 2.50
CA VAL A 141 -3.91 5.43 2.76
C VAL A 141 -4.67 5.92 4.00
N ALA A 142 -5.97 5.66 4.09
CA ALA A 142 -6.78 6.05 5.25
C ALA A 142 -6.33 5.40 6.57
N ALA A 143 -5.80 4.18 6.52
CA ALA A 143 -5.29 3.47 7.68
C ALA A 143 -3.95 4.02 8.19
N PHE A 144 -3.02 4.33 7.29
CA PHE A 144 -1.60 4.48 7.65
C PHE A 144 -1.06 5.90 7.46
N TYR A 145 -1.62 6.70 6.56
CA TYR A 145 -1.12 8.04 6.29
C TYR A 145 -1.74 9.05 7.24
N ALA A 146 -0.98 10.09 7.56
CA ALA A 146 -1.46 11.23 8.35
C ALA A 146 -1.91 12.42 7.48
N ASP A 147 -1.47 12.46 6.22
CA ASP A 147 -1.72 13.58 5.30
C ASP A 147 -2.94 13.30 4.40
N PRO A 148 -4.04 14.07 4.55
CA PRO A 148 -5.22 13.97 3.70
C PRO A 148 -4.97 14.20 2.20
N THR A 149 -3.87 14.85 1.80
CA THR A 149 -3.56 15.05 0.37
C THR A 149 -3.39 13.73 -0.38
N ALA A 150 -3.01 12.65 0.31
CA ALA A 150 -2.97 11.31 -0.26
C ALA A 150 -4.37 10.78 -0.65
N ILE A 151 -5.43 11.16 0.09
CA ILE A 151 -6.82 10.86 -0.28
C ILE A 151 -7.18 11.62 -1.56
N ASP A 152 -6.90 12.92 -1.60
CA ASP A 152 -7.20 13.75 -2.78
C ASP A 152 -6.52 13.22 -4.04
N LEU A 153 -5.25 12.86 -3.91
CA LEU A 153 -4.47 12.29 -4.98
C LEU A 153 -5.12 11.02 -5.54
N LEU A 154 -5.50 10.08 -4.68
CA LEU A 154 -6.15 8.84 -5.12
C LEU A 154 -7.51 9.11 -5.78
N LEU A 155 -8.34 9.98 -5.20
CA LEU A 155 -9.66 10.32 -5.76
C LEU A 155 -9.55 11.03 -7.11
N GLN A 156 -8.57 11.94 -7.27
CA GLN A 156 -8.30 12.62 -8.54
C GLN A 156 -7.93 11.65 -9.67
N HIS A 157 -7.29 10.53 -9.32
CA HIS A 157 -6.95 9.46 -10.26
C HIS A 157 -8.01 8.36 -10.36
N GLY A 158 -9.21 8.57 -9.81
CA GLY A 158 -10.36 7.71 -10.00
C GLY A 158 -10.54 6.62 -8.94
N ALA A 159 -9.88 6.72 -7.78
CA ALA A 159 -10.20 5.84 -6.65
C ALA A 159 -11.68 5.99 -6.27
N ARG A 160 -12.33 4.86 -5.99
CA ARG A 160 -13.69 4.85 -5.46
C ARG A 160 -13.66 5.30 -4.01
N LEU A 161 -14.50 6.28 -3.67
CA LEU A 161 -14.67 6.69 -2.27
C LEU A 161 -15.51 5.65 -1.52
N GLU A 162 -16.68 5.32 -2.08
CA GLU A 162 -17.60 4.34 -1.53
C GLU A 162 -17.15 2.91 -1.80
N HIS A 163 -17.43 2.01 -0.84
CA HIS A 163 -17.06 0.59 -0.89
C HIS A 163 -15.56 0.32 -0.99
N SER A 164 -14.73 1.32 -0.67
CA SER A 164 -13.28 1.20 -0.63
C SER A 164 -12.78 0.59 0.67
N GLY A 165 -13.61 0.57 1.71
CA GLY A 165 -13.25 0.20 3.07
C GLY A 165 -12.43 1.28 3.80
N ALA A 166 -12.28 2.48 3.23
CA ALA A 166 -11.43 3.53 3.77
C ALA A 166 -11.90 4.10 5.11
N LEU A 167 -13.22 4.31 5.29
CA LEU A 167 -13.76 4.74 6.57
C LEU A 167 -13.56 3.66 7.64
N THR A 168 -13.80 2.40 7.28
CA THR A 168 -13.59 1.26 8.17
C THR A 168 -12.11 1.12 8.56
N ALA A 169 -11.19 1.36 7.63
CA ALA A 169 -9.76 1.28 7.85
C ALA A 169 -9.25 2.41 8.74
N ALA A 170 -9.64 3.67 8.49
CA ALA A 170 -9.34 4.81 9.36
C ALA A 170 -9.93 4.60 10.76
N ALA A 171 -11.17 4.11 10.85
CA ALA A 171 -11.84 3.86 12.11
C ALA A 171 -11.14 2.79 12.95
N ARG A 172 -10.68 1.70 12.33
CA ARG A 172 -9.92 0.62 12.98
C ARG A 172 -8.58 1.10 13.53
N ARG A 173 -7.98 2.10 12.89
CA ARG A 173 -6.67 2.66 13.25
C ARG A 173 -6.75 3.87 14.16
N GLY A 174 -7.95 4.38 14.44
CA GLY A 174 -8.11 5.61 15.22
C GLY A 174 -7.66 6.86 14.46
N ASN A 175 -7.59 6.82 13.13
CA ASN A 175 -7.02 7.90 12.32
C ASN A 175 -8.05 9.03 12.08
N GLU A 176 -8.24 9.86 13.10
CA GLU A 176 -9.22 10.95 13.08
C GLU A 176 -9.04 11.95 11.92
N PRO A 177 -7.82 12.41 11.57
CA PRO A 177 -7.63 13.34 10.44
C PRO A 177 -8.09 12.75 9.11
N MET A 178 -7.71 11.50 8.83
CA MET A 178 -8.11 10.83 7.59
C MET A 178 -9.61 10.53 7.58
N LEU A 179 -10.18 10.14 8.73
CA LEU A 179 -11.61 9.88 8.86
C LEU A 179 -12.44 11.14 8.56
N ARG A 180 -12.10 12.29 9.17
CA ARG A 180 -12.78 13.57 8.89
C ARG A 180 -12.66 13.93 7.41
N SER A 181 -11.44 13.83 6.87
CA SER A 181 -11.19 14.10 5.45
C SER A 181 -12.06 13.28 4.50
N LEU A 182 -12.23 11.98 4.77
CA LEU A 182 -13.11 11.11 4.00
C LEU A 182 -14.59 11.53 4.11
N LEU A 183 -15.06 11.81 5.33
CA LEU A 183 -16.44 12.23 5.59
C LEU A 183 -16.75 13.59 4.93
N ASP A 184 -15.82 14.54 4.98
CA ASP A 184 -15.93 15.87 4.34
C ASP A 184 -15.99 15.75 2.80
N ARG A 185 -15.43 14.68 2.23
CA ARG A 185 -15.51 14.35 0.80
C ARG A 185 -16.78 13.58 0.43
N GLY A 186 -17.69 13.41 1.38
CA GLY A 186 -18.99 12.78 1.17
C GLY A 186 -19.00 11.26 1.36
N ALA A 187 -17.95 10.67 1.94
CA ALA A 187 -17.95 9.25 2.27
C ALA A 187 -19.10 8.94 3.23
N ARG A 188 -19.93 7.96 2.88
CA ARG A 188 -21.11 7.64 3.69
C ARG A 188 -20.73 6.69 4.83
N PRO A 189 -20.95 7.09 6.10
CA PRO A 189 -20.53 6.31 7.27
C PRO A 189 -21.19 4.93 7.38
N ASN A 190 -22.29 4.68 6.66
CA ASN A 190 -23.03 3.42 6.70
C ASN A 190 -22.88 2.58 5.41
N ALA A 191 -22.25 3.10 4.35
CA ALA A 191 -22.15 2.41 3.06
C ALA A 191 -20.81 1.67 2.87
N ASP A 192 -19.81 1.96 3.70
CA ASP A 192 -18.43 1.51 3.54
C ASP A 192 -18.08 0.26 4.39
N ALA A 193 -19.05 -0.63 4.57
CA ALA A 193 -18.78 -1.95 5.12
C ALA A 193 -18.21 -2.84 4.00
N PRO A 194 -16.94 -3.31 4.09
CA PRO A 194 -16.42 -4.23 3.09
C PRO A 194 -17.27 -5.50 3.09
N ALA A 195 -17.58 -6.01 1.90
CA ALA A 195 -18.43 -7.19 1.69
C ALA A 195 -17.94 -8.46 2.42
N ILE A 196 -16.71 -8.45 2.93
CA ILE A 196 -16.02 -9.61 3.50
C ILE A 196 -16.02 -9.62 5.05
N SER A 197 -16.45 -8.55 5.75
CA SER A 197 -16.47 -8.53 7.22
C SER A 197 -17.83 -8.20 7.80
N THR A 198 -18.58 -9.23 8.22
CA THR A 198 -19.68 -9.25 9.20
C THR A 198 -20.69 -8.07 9.19
N GLY A 199 -20.81 -7.32 8.10
CA GLY A 199 -21.57 -6.06 8.04
C GLY A 199 -21.27 -5.05 9.15
N ALA A 200 -20.09 -5.11 9.77
CA ALA A 200 -19.74 -4.20 10.87
C ALA A 200 -19.51 -2.78 10.31
N SER A 201 -20.31 -1.81 10.74
CA SER A 201 -20.13 -0.41 10.33
C SER A 201 -18.80 0.17 10.88
N PRO A 202 -18.27 1.25 10.28
CA PRO A 202 -17.13 1.99 10.83
C PRO A 202 -17.26 2.30 12.33
N LEU A 203 -18.48 2.57 12.83
CA LEU A 203 -18.73 2.81 14.25
C LEU A 203 -18.47 1.55 15.10
N HIS A 204 -18.99 0.39 14.71
CA HIS A 204 -18.72 -0.88 15.41
C HIS A 204 -17.22 -1.18 15.47
N VAL A 205 -16.52 -0.90 14.37
CA VAL A 205 -15.07 -1.11 14.27
C VAL A 205 -14.30 -0.16 15.19
N ALA A 206 -14.67 1.13 15.22
CA ALA A 206 -14.09 2.12 16.14
C ALA A 206 -14.30 1.72 17.60
N VAL A 207 -15.51 1.27 17.96
CA VAL A 207 -15.86 0.84 19.31
C VAL A 207 -15.06 -0.40 19.71
N LYS A 208 -15.02 -1.43 18.87
CA LYS A 208 -14.25 -2.65 19.14
C LYS A 208 -12.75 -2.37 19.33
N ALA A 209 -12.23 -1.40 18.59
CA ALA A 209 -10.85 -0.94 18.68
C ALA A 209 -10.60 -0.01 19.88
N GLY A 210 -11.63 0.59 20.47
CA GLY A 210 -11.53 1.51 21.61
C GLY A 210 -11.24 2.97 21.22
N HIS A 211 -11.48 3.35 19.96
CA HIS A 211 -11.17 4.70 19.46
C HIS A 211 -12.35 5.67 19.66
N ALA A 212 -12.46 6.21 20.88
CA ALA A 212 -13.55 7.10 21.29
C ALA A 212 -13.68 8.37 20.42
N GLY A 213 -12.57 9.01 20.05
CA GLY A 213 -12.59 10.20 19.20
C GLY A 213 -13.12 9.93 17.79
N VAL A 214 -12.73 8.81 17.17
CA VAL A 214 -13.33 8.33 15.90
C VAL A 214 -14.83 8.08 16.05
N ALA A 215 -15.26 7.39 17.11
CA ALA A 215 -16.68 7.13 17.35
C ALA A 215 -17.47 8.44 17.46
N ARG A 216 -16.92 9.43 18.17
CA ARG A 216 -17.51 10.77 18.29
C ARG A 216 -17.66 11.46 16.93
N ILE A 217 -16.63 11.41 16.07
CA ILE A 217 -16.67 11.98 14.72
C ILE A 217 -17.76 11.30 13.89
N LEU A 218 -17.82 9.97 13.88
CA LEU A 218 -18.84 9.23 13.13
C LEU A 218 -20.26 9.62 13.56
N LEU A 219 -20.51 9.72 14.87
CA LEU A 219 -21.80 10.15 15.42
C LEU A 219 -22.13 11.61 15.12
N GLN A 220 -21.13 12.48 14.99
CA GLN A 220 -21.32 13.88 14.58
C GLN A 220 -21.70 13.98 13.10
N HIS A 221 -21.19 13.07 12.26
CA HIS A 221 -21.53 12.97 10.83
C HIS A 221 -22.77 12.09 10.56
N GLY A 222 -23.68 11.97 11.54
CA GLY A 222 -25.01 11.38 11.35
C GLY A 222 -25.06 9.85 11.33
N THR A 223 -24.01 9.17 11.83
CA THR A 223 -24.09 7.72 12.07
C THR A 223 -25.12 7.42 13.15
N ASP A 224 -26.01 6.46 12.90
CA ASP A 224 -26.99 6.00 13.89
C ASP A 224 -26.28 5.13 14.96
N ALA A 225 -26.30 5.58 16.21
CA ALA A 225 -25.69 4.87 17.34
C ALA A 225 -26.39 3.55 17.65
N ASN A 226 -27.67 3.42 17.28
CA ASN A 226 -28.51 2.27 17.56
C ASN A 226 -28.59 1.29 16.38
N ALA A 227 -27.94 1.60 15.26
CA ALA A 227 -27.85 0.68 14.13
C ALA A 227 -27.13 -0.60 14.57
N ALA A 228 -27.77 -1.74 14.34
CA ALA A 228 -27.19 -3.05 14.59
C ALA A 228 -26.40 -3.52 13.36
N ASP A 229 -25.30 -4.25 13.58
CA ASP A 229 -24.62 -4.98 12.53
C ASP A 229 -25.44 -6.20 12.05
N THR A 230 -24.89 -6.99 11.11
CA THR A 230 -25.60 -8.16 10.57
C THR A 230 -25.88 -9.27 11.57
N SER A 231 -25.24 -9.24 12.75
CA SER A 231 -25.50 -10.15 13.86
C SER A 231 -26.58 -9.63 14.82
N GLY A 232 -27.12 -8.43 14.56
CA GLY A 232 -28.05 -7.75 15.47
C GLY A 232 -27.36 -7.10 16.66
N THR A 233 -26.03 -6.97 16.64
CA THR A 233 -25.26 -6.35 17.73
C THR A 233 -25.13 -4.86 17.48
N THR A 234 -25.48 -4.02 18.46
CA THR A 234 -25.30 -2.57 18.41
C THR A 234 -23.90 -2.15 18.90
N ALA A 235 -23.51 -0.92 18.56
CA ALA A 235 -22.24 -0.34 19.01
C ALA A 235 -22.09 -0.38 20.55
N ILE A 236 -23.15 -0.10 21.32
CA ILE A 236 -23.09 -0.11 22.79
C ILE A 236 -22.94 -1.53 23.36
N GLU A 237 -23.51 -2.55 22.71
CA GLU A 237 -23.31 -3.95 23.09
C GLU A 237 -21.87 -4.40 22.83
N VAL A 238 -21.26 -3.97 21.71
CA VAL A 238 -19.82 -4.19 21.48
C VAL A 238 -18.98 -3.55 22.59
N ALA A 239 -19.30 -2.31 22.99
CA ALA A 239 -18.58 -1.65 24.09
C ALA A 239 -18.69 -2.42 25.41
N LYS A 240 -19.88 -2.95 25.75
CA LYS A 240 -20.09 -3.79 26.93
C LYS A 240 -19.27 -5.07 26.88
N GLN A 241 -19.25 -5.77 25.73
CA GLN A 241 -18.45 -6.97 25.54
C GLN A 241 -16.95 -6.69 25.68
N MET A 242 -16.45 -5.57 25.12
CA MET A 242 -15.05 -5.17 25.27
C MET A 242 -14.69 -4.82 26.72
N SER A 243 -15.60 -4.21 27.46
CA SER A 243 -15.43 -3.95 28.89
C SER A 243 -15.33 -5.22 29.72
N LEU A 244 -16.15 -6.24 29.42
CA LEU A 244 -16.06 -7.57 30.04
C LEU A 244 -14.74 -8.29 29.73
N GLN A 245 -14.09 -7.94 28.62
CA GLN A 245 -12.75 -8.43 28.25
C GLN A 245 -11.61 -7.61 28.89
N GLY A 246 -11.93 -6.65 29.77
CA GLY A 246 -10.94 -5.86 30.52
C GLY A 246 -10.47 -4.59 29.83
N LYS A 247 -11.09 -4.16 28.71
CA LYS A 247 -10.81 -2.84 28.13
C LYS A 247 -11.57 -1.76 28.90
N ASP A 248 -10.93 -0.62 29.15
CA ASP A 248 -11.66 0.55 29.63
C ASP A 248 -12.50 1.12 28.48
N MET A 249 -13.82 1.08 28.67
CA MET A 249 -14.81 1.53 27.69
C MET A 249 -15.70 2.63 28.26
N SER A 250 -15.31 3.24 29.39
CA SER A 250 -16.15 4.20 30.13
C SER A 250 -16.53 5.40 29.26
N GLU A 251 -15.55 6.06 28.64
CA GLU A 251 -15.78 7.17 27.71
C GLU A 251 -16.61 6.72 26.50
N MET A 252 -16.31 5.53 25.95
CA MET A 252 -17.03 5.02 24.79
C MET A 252 -18.51 4.78 25.09
N MET A 253 -18.84 4.22 26.26
CA MET A 253 -20.23 4.01 26.67
C MET A 253 -20.96 5.33 26.90
N GLU A 254 -20.29 6.36 27.43
CA GLU A 254 -20.86 7.70 27.57
C GLU A 254 -21.18 8.32 26.20
N ILE A 255 -20.25 8.22 25.25
CA ILE A 255 -20.44 8.71 23.87
C ILE A 255 -21.64 8.04 23.20
N LEU A 256 -21.80 6.72 23.41
CA LEU A 256 -22.86 5.93 22.78
C LEU A 256 -24.21 6.07 23.47
N GLY A 257 -24.24 6.31 24.79
CA GLY A 257 -25.46 6.43 25.59
C GLY A 257 -26.08 7.83 25.60
N GLY A 258 -25.34 8.85 25.15
CA GLY A 258 -25.76 10.26 25.18
C GLY A 258 -26.63 10.74 24.02
N LYS A 259 -27.18 9.84 23.18
CA LYS A 259 -28.00 10.20 22.01
C LYS A 259 -29.23 9.30 21.85
#